data_AF-A0A2U9IF76-F1
#
_entry.id   AF-A0A2U9IF76-F1
#
_cell.length_a   1.000
_cell.length_b   1.000
_cell.length_c   1.000
_cell.angle_alpha   90.00
_cell.angle_beta   90.00
_cell.angle_gamma   90.00
#
_symmetry.space_group_name_H-M   'P 1'
#
loop_
_entity.id
_entity.type
_entity.pdbx_description
1 polymer ?
#
loop_
_entity_poly.entity_id
_entity_poly.type
_entity_poly.pdbx_seq_one_letter_code
_entity_poly.pdbx_strand_id
1 'polypeptide(L)'
;MIAKTRMENLYREIEGLQQINLSLAEQGILSFLKEQARKEEDLILEFEKNISEKKWDESLISFFQLGQRTNLIFSYLVQPAVISSLSSSKIAEIAQDLVDCLSTTIAEAVISLKNNMKNIGIESITSSLNSNPPSINISLVLKSA
;
A
#
# COMPACT_ATOMS: atom_id res chain seq x y z
N MET A 1 -8.04 8.52 -7.90
CA MET A 1 -7.88 8.38 -6.44
C MET A 1 -6.98 9.50 -5.95
N ILE A 2 -7.26 10.12 -4.80
CA ILE A 2 -6.36 11.14 -4.22
C ILE A 2 -5.05 10.46 -3.80
N ALA A 3 -5.17 9.24 -3.27
CA ALA A 3 -4.05 8.40 -2.90
C ALA A 3 -3.08 8.09 -4.05
N LYS A 4 -3.56 7.98 -5.30
CA LYS A 4 -2.70 7.78 -6.47
C LYS A 4 -1.74 8.93 -6.69
N THR A 5 -2.26 10.16 -6.76
CA THR A 5 -1.41 11.34 -6.96
C THR A 5 -0.42 11.52 -5.81
N ARG A 6 -0.82 11.16 -4.59
CA ARG A 6 0.08 11.11 -3.43
C ARG A 6 1.18 10.07 -3.59
N MET A 7 0.84 8.85 -4.02
CA MET A 7 1.81 7.77 -4.24
C MET A 7 2.79 8.13 -5.36
N GLU A 8 2.32 8.69 -6.47
CA GLU A 8 3.18 9.15 -7.59
C GLU A 8 4.19 10.21 -7.11
N ASN A 9 3.76 11.16 -6.29
CA ASN A 9 4.64 12.18 -5.71
C ASN A 9 5.65 11.58 -4.73
N LEU A 10 5.18 10.71 -3.84
CA LEU A 10 6.01 10.07 -2.84
C LEU A 10 7.05 9.14 -3.48
N TYR A 11 6.67 8.39 -4.52
CA TYR A 11 7.59 7.57 -5.29
C TYR A 11 8.72 8.41 -5.91
N ARG A 12 8.38 9.56 -6.52
CA ARG A 12 9.39 10.48 -7.07
C ARG A 12 10.33 11.03 -5.99
N GLU A 13 9.78 11.34 -4.81
CA GLU A 13 10.57 11.82 -3.68
C GLU A 13 11.52 10.73 -3.19
N ILE A 14 11.03 9.51 -2.95
CA ILE A 14 11.83 8.35 -2.55
C ILE A 14 12.93 8.09 -3.60
N GLU A 15 12.58 8.05 -4.89
CA GLU A 15 13.53 7.82 -5.99
C GLU A 15 14.66 8.86 -6.03
N GLY A 16 14.32 10.13 -5.77
CA GLY A 16 15.28 11.24 -5.72
C GLY A 16 16.29 11.17 -4.57
N LEU A 17 16.04 10.34 -3.54
CA LEU A 17 16.97 10.19 -2.42
C LEU A 17 18.26 9.47 -2.85
N GLN A 18 19.38 10.17 -2.66
CA GLN A 18 20.73 9.64 -2.87
C GLN A 18 21.20 8.83 -1.66
N GLN A 19 21.86 7.70 -1.93
CA GLN A 19 22.41 6.81 -0.88
C GLN A 19 23.72 7.32 -0.25
N ILE A 20 24.33 8.37 -0.81
CA ILE A 20 25.73 8.77 -0.55
C ILE A 20 26.00 9.18 0.91
N ASN A 21 24.95 9.46 1.71
CA ASN A 21 25.06 9.83 3.13
C ASN A 21 24.27 8.92 4.07
N LEU A 22 23.89 7.72 3.60
CA LEU A 22 23.14 6.74 4.39
C LEU A 22 24.07 5.64 4.88
N SER A 23 23.86 5.18 6.11
CA SER A 23 24.46 3.95 6.62
C SER A 23 24.00 2.74 5.79
N LEU A 24 24.74 1.62 5.86
CA LEU A 24 24.36 0.39 5.15
C LEU A 24 22.94 -0.09 5.48
N ALA A 25 22.52 0.08 6.75
CA ALA A 25 21.16 -0.26 7.17
C ALA A 25 20.11 0.63 6.49
N GLU A 26 20.34 1.96 6.49
CA GLU A 26 19.46 2.92 5.82
C GLU A 26 19.41 2.72 4.30
N GLN A 27 20.52 2.35 3.68
CA GLN A 27 20.56 2.02 2.25
C GLN A 27 19.69 0.80 1.93
N GLY A 28 19.75 -0.23 2.78
CA GLY A 28 18.90 -1.41 2.66
C GLY A 28 17.41 -1.08 2.80
N ILE A 29 17.06 -0.27 3.81
CA ILE A 29 15.69 0.18 4.04
C ILE A 29 15.20 1.03 2.86
N LEU A 30 15.98 2.02 2.40
CA LEU A 30 15.62 2.86 1.27
C LEU A 30 15.42 2.04 -0.01
N SER A 31 16.29 1.06 -0.27
CA SER A 31 16.16 0.18 -1.44
C SER A 31 14.88 -0.65 -1.39
N PHE A 32 14.54 -1.18 -0.21
CA PHE A 32 13.28 -1.87 0.01
C PHE A 32 12.08 -0.93 -0.24
N LEU A 33 12.10 0.28 0.32
CA LEU A 33 11.02 1.27 0.15
C LEU A 33 10.83 1.67 -1.31
N LYS A 34 11.92 1.91 -2.06
CA LYS A 34 11.89 2.18 -3.51
C LYS A 34 11.18 1.07 -4.28
N GLU A 35 11.61 -0.17 -4.03
CA GLU A 35 11.05 -1.33 -4.72
C GLU A 35 9.57 -1.51 -4.40
N GLN A 36 9.17 -1.37 -3.14
CA GLN A 36 7.78 -1.55 -2.74
C GLN A 36 6.89 -0.39 -3.21
N ALA A 37 7.34 0.87 -3.11
CA ALA A 37 6.58 2.03 -3.57
C ALA A 37 6.26 1.93 -5.07
N ARG A 38 7.23 1.52 -5.90
CA ARG A 38 7.01 1.28 -7.34
C ARG A 38 5.96 0.20 -7.58
N LYS A 39 6.06 -0.92 -6.87
CA LYS A 39 5.11 -2.04 -7.06
C LYS A 39 3.70 -1.69 -6.59
N GLU A 40 3.57 -0.89 -5.54
CA GLU A 40 2.28 -0.38 -5.08
C GLU A 40 1.70 0.64 -6.07
N GLU A 41 2.51 1.53 -6.63
CA GLU A 41 2.10 2.44 -7.70
C GLU A 41 1.55 1.68 -8.92
N ASP A 42 2.27 0.66 -9.39
CA ASP A 42 1.83 -0.20 -10.51
C ASP A 42 0.46 -0.85 -10.22
N LEU A 43 0.27 -1.39 -9.01
CA LEU A 43 -0.99 -2.01 -8.59
C LEU A 43 -2.15 -1.02 -8.45
N ILE A 44 -1.88 0.21 -8.00
CA ILE A 44 -2.89 1.28 -7.93
C ILE A 44 -3.35 1.64 -9.33
N LEU A 45 -2.42 1.80 -10.27
CA LEU A 45 -2.73 2.09 -11.66
C LEU A 45 -3.56 0.98 -12.30
N GLU A 46 -3.18 -0.27 -12.06
CA GLU A 46 -3.92 -1.44 -12.55
C GLU A 46 -5.32 -1.53 -11.93
N PHE A 47 -5.45 -1.33 -10.62
CA PHE A 47 -6.73 -1.30 -9.93
C PHE A 47 -7.66 -0.24 -10.49
N GLU A 48 -7.21 1.02 -10.61
CA GLU A 48 -8.02 2.10 -11.17
C GLU A 48 -8.47 1.80 -12.60
N LYS A 49 -7.54 1.30 -13.42
CA LYS A 49 -7.85 0.90 -14.80
C LYS A 49 -8.91 -0.19 -14.82
N ASN A 50 -8.74 -1.25 -14.04
CA ASN A 50 -9.67 -2.38 -13.99
C ASN A 50 -11.06 -1.95 -13.50
N ILE A 51 -11.14 -1.07 -12.50
CA ILE A 51 -12.41 -0.46 -12.07
C ILE A 51 -13.07 0.34 -13.20
N SER A 52 -12.30 1.18 -13.91
CA SER A 52 -12.83 2.00 -15.00
C SER A 52 -13.31 1.18 -16.21
N GLU A 53 -12.60 0.10 -16.51
CA GLU A 53 -12.90 -0.84 -17.59
C GLU A 53 -13.94 -1.90 -17.18
N LYS A 54 -14.42 -1.87 -15.94
CA LYS A 54 -15.40 -2.84 -15.38
C LYS A 54 -14.90 -4.29 -15.39
N LYS A 55 -13.59 -4.46 -15.29
CA LYS A 55 -12.88 -5.74 -15.15
C LYS A 55 -12.87 -6.13 -13.67
N TRP A 56 -13.99 -6.64 -13.19
CA TRP A 56 -14.25 -6.78 -11.75
C TRP A 56 -13.32 -7.80 -11.09
N ASP A 57 -13.11 -8.96 -11.71
CA ASP A 57 -12.23 -10.00 -11.17
C ASP A 57 -10.79 -9.49 -11.07
N GLU A 58 -10.30 -8.83 -12.12
CA GLU A 58 -8.98 -8.23 -12.15
C GLU A 58 -8.85 -7.08 -11.15
N SER A 59 -9.90 -6.28 -10.94
CA SER A 59 -9.90 -5.23 -9.91
C SER A 59 -9.80 -5.81 -8.50
N LEU A 60 -10.43 -6.96 -8.23
CA LEU A 60 -10.31 -7.65 -6.95
C LEU A 60 -8.91 -8.24 -6.76
N ILE A 61 -8.33 -8.83 -7.82
CA ILE A 61 -6.96 -9.35 -7.79
C ILE A 61 -5.97 -8.23 -7.45
N SER A 62 -6.02 -7.10 -8.17
CA SER A 62 -5.13 -5.96 -7.90
C SER A 62 -5.33 -5.42 -6.48
N PHE A 63 -6.58 -5.34 -6.00
CA PHE A 63 -6.88 -4.90 -4.64
C PHE A 63 -6.32 -5.84 -3.56
N PHE A 64 -6.45 -7.16 -3.73
CA PHE A 64 -5.87 -8.12 -2.78
C PHE A 64 -4.35 -8.06 -2.77
N GLN A 65 -3.73 -7.91 -3.95
CA GLN A 65 -2.28 -7.77 -4.06
C GLN A 65 -1.80 -6.48 -3.38
N LEU A 66 -2.52 -5.38 -3.55
CA LEU A 66 -2.26 -4.11 -2.86
C LEU A 66 -2.28 -4.30 -1.34
N GLY A 67 -3.34 -4.93 -0.80
CA GLY A 67 -3.44 -5.20 0.64
C GLY A 67 -2.32 -6.12 1.17
N GLN A 68 -1.95 -7.16 0.42
CA GLN A 68 -0.86 -8.05 0.80
C GLN A 68 0.49 -7.33 0.82
N ARG A 69 0.78 -6.49 -0.19
CA ARG A 69 2.02 -5.71 -0.23
C ARG A 69 2.09 -4.67 0.86
N THR A 70 1.00 -3.97 1.14
CA THR A 70 0.93 -3.01 2.24
C THR A 70 1.25 -3.70 3.57
N ASN A 71 0.71 -4.89 3.80
CA ASN A 71 1.03 -5.69 4.99
C ASN A 71 2.50 -6.17 5.03
N LEU A 72 3.10 -6.48 3.88
CA LEU A 72 4.52 -6.82 3.80
C LEU A 72 5.40 -5.62 4.21
N ILE A 73 5.05 -4.42 3.74
CA ILE A 73 5.74 -3.17 4.09
C ILE A 73 5.63 -2.91 5.58
N PHE A 74 4.44 -3.02 6.16
CA PHE A 74 4.23 -2.85 7.59
C PHE A 74 5.06 -3.85 8.39
N SER A 75 5.03 -5.13 7.99
CA SER A 75 5.79 -6.20 8.65
C SER A 75 7.30 -5.97 8.60
N TYR A 76 7.82 -5.37 7.52
CA TYR A 76 9.22 -5.01 7.41
C TYR A 76 9.59 -3.82 8.30
N LEU A 77 8.79 -2.75 8.24
CA LEU A 77 9.06 -1.50 8.96
C LEU A 77 9.02 -1.66 10.48
N VAL A 78 8.26 -2.64 10.99
CA VAL A 78 8.11 -2.88 12.43
C VAL A 78 9.17 -3.82 13.00
N GLN A 79 10.10 -4.33 12.16
CA GLN A 79 11.20 -5.15 12.66
C GLN A 79 12.09 -4.31 13.59
N PRO A 80 12.51 -4.84 14.77
CA PRO A 80 13.27 -4.05 15.75
C PRO A 80 14.51 -3.36 15.18
N ALA A 81 15.25 -4.04 14.30
CA ALA A 81 16.43 -3.49 13.64
C ALA A 81 16.09 -2.32 12.68
N VAL A 82 14.96 -2.40 11.99
CA VAL A 82 14.48 -1.35 11.08
C VAL A 82 14.00 -0.15 11.88
N ILE A 83 13.19 -0.36 12.93
CA ILE A 83 12.75 0.72 13.84
C ILE A 83 13.96 1.43 14.45
N SER A 84 14.94 0.66 14.95
CA SER A 84 16.15 1.24 15.54
C SER A 84 16.96 2.07 14.54
N SER A 85 16.95 1.69 13.26
CA SER A 85 17.63 2.44 12.21
C SER A 85 16.85 3.71 11.87
N LEU A 86 15.51 3.61 11.74
CA LEU A 86 14.64 4.74 11.40
C LEU A 86 14.58 5.80 12.49
N SER A 87 14.67 5.45 13.77
CA SER A 87 14.55 6.40 14.90
C SER A 87 15.54 7.57 14.88
N SER A 88 16.67 7.41 14.20
CA SER A 88 17.71 8.44 14.03
C SER A 88 17.97 8.80 12.57
N SER A 89 17.15 8.30 11.65
CA SER A 89 17.38 8.39 10.22
C SER A 89 16.68 9.57 9.56
N LYS A 90 17.32 10.09 8.50
CA LYS A 90 16.72 11.06 7.58
C LYS A 90 15.61 10.48 6.71
N ILE A 91 15.49 9.14 6.62
CA ILE A 91 14.43 8.46 5.86
C ILE A 91 13.27 8.00 6.76
N ALA A 92 13.18 8.50 7.99
CA ALA A 92 12.06 8.19 8.88
C ALA A 92 10.75 8.78 8.37
N GLU A 93 10.76 10.06 7.98
CA GLU A 93 9.60 10.79 7.49
C GLU A 93 9.06 10.14 6.21
N ILE A 94 9.92 9.83 5.26
CA ILE A 94 9.51 9.18 4.00
C ILE A 94 8.89 7.79 4.22
N ALA A 95 9.36 7.05 5.24
CA ALA A 95 8.77 5.76 5.61
C ALA A 95 7.39 5.94 6.25
N GLN A 96 7.19 6.97 7.06
CA GLN A 96 5.90 7.32 7.66
C GLN A 96 4.90 7.77 6.58
N ASP A 97 5.32 8.66 5.69
CA ASP A 97 4.49 9.13 4.57
C ASP A 97 4.04 7.98 3.67
N LEU A 98 4.92 6.98 3.46
CA LEU A 98 4.54 5.78 2.72
C LEU A 98 3.44 4.99 3.44
N VAL A 99 3.58 4.77 4.75
CA VAL A 99 2.57 4.07 5.55
C VAL A 99 1.22 4.79 5.51
N ASP A 100 1.22 6.11 5.63
CA ASP A 100 0.01 6.93 5.59
C ASP A 100 -0.63 6.93 4.19
N CYS A 101 0.19 7.00 3.14
CA CYS A 101 -0.27 6.92 1.77
C CYS A 101 -0.90 5.56 1.46
N LEU A 102 -0.27 4.46 1.88
CA LEU A 102 -0.80 3.10 1.68
C LEU A 102 -2.11 2.88 2.43
N SER A 103 -2.19 3.32 3.67
CA SER A 103 -3.42 3.25 4.47
C SER A 103 -4.57 4.01 3.80
N THR A 104 -4.28 5.21 3.27
CA THR A 104 -5.25 6.00 2.51
C THR A 104 -5.66 5.30 1.20
N THR A 105 -4.69 4.72 0.49
CA THR A 105 -4.91 3.99 -0.76
C THR A 105 -5.87 2.83 -0.57
N ILE A 106 -5.63 2.01 0.46
CA ILE A 106 -6.47 0.87 0.77
C ILE A 106 -7.89 1.32 1.14
N ALA A 107 -8.02 2.38 1.94
CA ALA A 107 -9.33 2.95 2.28
C ALA A 107 -10.10 3.42 1.02
N GLU A 108 -9.45 4.15 0.12
CA GLU A 108 -10.06 4.60 -1.14
C GLU A 108 -10.40 3.43 -2.09
N ALA A 109 -9.57 2.39 -2.13
CA ALA A 109 -9.83 1.18 -2.91
C ALA A 109 -11.06 0.42 -2.38
N VAL A 110 -11.18 0.28 -1.05
CA VAL A 110 -12.38 -0.29 -0.40
C VAL A 110 -13.62 0.52 -0.74
N ILE A 111 -13.55 1.86 -0.70
CA ILE A 111 -14.68 2.73 -1.08
C ILE A 111 -15.06 2.51 -2.55
N SER A 112 -14.08 2.45 -3.44
CA SER A 112 -14.31 2.21 -4.88
C SER A 112 -15.00 0.87 -5.14
N LEU A 113 -14.59 -0.20 -4.44
CA LEU A 113 -15.25 -1.50 -4.51
C LEU A 113 -16.65 -1.47 -3.90
N LYS A 114 -16.81 -0.80 -2.74
CA LYS A 114 -18.13 -0.64 -2.08
C LYS A 114 -19.16 0.01 -2.99
N ASN A 115 -18.76 1.05 -3.72
CA ASN A 115 -19.62 1.74 -4.68
C ASN A 115 -20.06 0.84 -5.85
N ASN A 116 -19.35 -0.25 -6.11
CA ASN A 116 -19.60 -1.18 -7.21
C ASN A 116 -20.01 -2.60 -6.76
N MET A 117 -20.23 -2.82 -5.45
CA MET A 117 -20.46 -4.16 -4.88
C MET A 117 -21.54 -4.98 -5.58
N LYS A 118 -22.64 -4.34 -5.99
CA LYS A 118 -23.73 -5.02 -6.71
C LYS A 118 -23.28 -5.60 -8.05
N ASN A 119 -22.41 -4.88 -8.77
CA ASN A 119 -21.89 -5.29 -10.08
C ASN A 119 -20.83 -6.39 -9.94
N ILE A 120 -20.08 -6.36 -8.83
CA ILE A 120 -19.00 -7.32 -8.53
C ILE A 120 -19.56 -8.62 -7.92
N GLY A 121 -20.83 -8.65 -7.50
CA GLY A 121 -21.41 -9.81 -6.83
C GLY A 121 -20.97 -9.95 -5.36
N ILE A 122 -20.59 -8.85 -4.72
CA ILE A 122 -20.17 -8.80 -3.32
C ILE A 122 -21.35 -8.36 -2.43
N GLU A 123 -21.58 -9.09 -1.35
CA GLU A 123 -22.57 -8.76 -0.32
C GLU A 123 -22.02 -7.79 0.73
N SER A 124 -20.77 -7.99 1.14
CA SER A 124 -20.12 -7.09 2.10
C SER A 124 -18.60 -7.04 1.93
N ILE A 125 -18.03 -5.87 2.25
CA ILE A 125 -16.59 -5.62 2.34
C ILE A 125 -16.30 -5.00 3.70
N THR A 126 -15.52 -5.69 4.51
CA THR A 126 -15.05 -5.21 5.80
C THR A 126 -13.54 -5.04 5.77
N SER A 127 -13.06 -3.89 6.23
CA SER A 127 -11.64 -3.62 6.43
C SER A 127 -11.41 -3.26 7.88
N SER A 128 -10.40 -3.83 8.51
CA SER A 128 -9.98 -3.49 9.87
C SER A 128 -8.47 -3.33 9.96
N LEU A 129 -8.04 -2.50 10.91
CA LEU A 129 -6.63 -2.29 11.23
C LEU A 129 -6.32 -3.04 12.52
N ASN A 130 -5.25 -3.82 12.52
CA ASN A 130 -4.66 -4.39 13.72
C ASN A 130 -3.36 -3.62 14.02
N SER A 131 -3.07 -3.39 15.30
CA SER A 131 -1.92 -2.61 15.74
C SER A 131 -0.71 -3.45 16.14
N ASN A 132 -0.87 -4.76 16.34
CA ASN A 132 0.23 -5.62 16.79
C ASN A 132 0.16 -7.05 16.20
N PRO A 133 0.97 -7.37 15.17
CA PRO A 133 1.72 -6.42 14.34
C PRO A 133 0.76 -5.56 13.49
N PRO A 134 1.17 -4.32 13.12
CA PRO A 134 0.44 -3.48 12.19
C PRO A 134 0.06 -4.24 10.92
N SER A 135 -1.24 -4.34 10.65
CA SER A 135 -1.77 -5.02 9.46
C SER A 135 -3.17 -4.53 9.13
N ILE A 136 -3.52 -4.60 7.84
CA ILE A 136 -4.86 -4.39 7.33
C ILE A 136 -5.48 -5.74 7.00
N ASN A 137 -6.59 -6.06 7.65
CA ASN A 137 -7.38 -7.23 7.35
C ASN A 137 -8.56 -6.85 6.47
N ILE A 138 -8.73 -7.57 5.37
CA ILE A 138 -9.79 -7.35 4.39
C ILE A 138 -10.61 -8.64 4.32
N SER A 139 -11.90 -8.52 4.59
CA SER A 139 -12.88 -9.61 4.49
C SER A 139 -13.93 -9.28 3.45
N LEU A 140 -14.21 -10.25 2.58
CA LEU A 140 -15.15 -10.15 1.48
C LEU A 140 -16.17 -11.29 1.57
N VAL A 141 -17.46 -10.96 1.49
CA VAL A 141 -18.53 -11.95 1.36
C VAL A 141 -19.07 -11.87 -0.05
N LEU A 142 -18.94 -12.95 -0.81
CA LEU A 142 -19.49 -13.08 -2.16
C LEU A 142 -20.92 -13.60 -2.07
N LYS A 143 -21.78 -13.11 -2.98
CA LYS A 143 -23.10 -13.73 -3.16
C LYS A 143 -22.90 -15.19 -3.50
N SER A 144 -23.53 -16.05 -2.73
CA SER A 144 -23.64 -17.47 -3.08
C SER A 144 -24.39 -17.54 -4.41
N ALA A 145 -23.78 -18.17 -5.41
CA ALA A 145 -24.40 -18.41 -6.71
C ALA A 145 -25.65 -19.30 -6.55
#